data_AF-A0A2V7J7N5-F1
#
_entry.id   AF-A0A2V7J7N5-F1
#
_cell.length_a   1.000
_cell.length_b   1.000
_cell.length_c   1.000
_cell.angle_alpha   90.00
_cell.angle_beta   90.00
_cell.angle_gamma   90.00
#
_symmetry.space_group_name_H-M   'P 1'
#
loop_
_entity.id
_entity.type
_entity.pdbx_description
1 polymer ?
#
loop_
_entity_poly.entity_id
_entity_poly.type
_entity_poly.pdbx_seq_one_letter_code
_entity_poly.pdbx_strand_id
1 'polypeptide(L)' 'MSTTPHKPPSTPYPPHWENVADLRVFRTTAAEWEKLISWRNDMRKRGWKLLKVISEETEVVAIFGRTKTKE' A
#
# COMPACT_ATOMS: atom_id res chain seq x y z
N MET A 1 -36.28 -2.34 33.93
CA MET A 1 -35.61 -2.02 32.65
C MET A 1 -34.17 -2.45 32.79
N SER A 2 -33.76 -3.51 32.10
CA SER A 2 -32.40 -4.07 32.23
C SER A 2 -31.56 -3.62 31.05
N THR A 3 -30.57 -2.76 31.30
CA THR A 3 -29.58 -2.32 30.32
C THR A 3 -28.45 -3.35 30.28
N THR A 4 -28.41 -4.17 29.24
CA THR A 4 -27.28 -5.07 28.96
C THR A 4 -26.04 -4.24 28.60
N PRO A 5 -24.84 -4.56 29.12
CA PRO A 5 -23.62 -3.84 28.77
C PRO A 5 -23.20 -4.19 27.36
N HIS A 6 -23.10 -3.19 26.48
CA HIS A 6 -22.62 -3.35 25.12
C HIS A 6 -21.10 -3.56 25.15
N LYS A 7 -20.65 -4.81 24.96
CA LYS A 7 -19.22 -5.13 24.83
C LYS A 7 -18.71 -4.47 23.53
N PRO A 8 -17.65 -3.64 23.57
CA PRO A 8 -17.12 -3.04 22.36
C PRO A 8 -16.65 -4.14 21.41
N PRO A 9 -16.87 -3.98 20.09
CA PRO A 9 -16.41 -4.96 19.11
C PRO A 9 -14.89 -5.12 19.22
N SER A 10 -14.43 -6.37 19.29
CA SER A 10 -13.02 -6.74 19.46
C SER A 10 -12.12 -6.34 18.27
N THR A 11 -12.74 -6.00 17.14
CA THR A 11 -12.06 -5.64 15.89
C THR A 11 -12.13 -4.14 15.69
N PRO A 12 -10.99 -3.42 15.73
CA PRO A 12 -10.96 -1.96 15.63
C PRO A 12 -11.35 -1.42 14.24
N TYR A 13 -11.44 -2.28 13.23
CA TYR A 13 -11.73 -1.90 11.84
C TYR A 13 -12.81 -2.79 11.22
N PRO A 14 -13.62 -2.25 10.28
CA PRO A 14 -14.61 -3.04 9.54
C PRO A 14 -13.98 -4.19 8.72
N PRO A 15 -14.64 -5.35 8.59
CA PRO A 15 -14.10 -6.49 7.84
C PRO A 15 -13.77 -6.20 6.36
N HIS A 16 -14.46 -5.26 5.74
CA HIS A 16 -14.18 -4.90 4.35
C HIS A 16 -12.83 -4.19 4.18
N TRP A 17 -12.23 -3.65 5.25
CA TRP A 17 -10.89 -3.07 5.24
C TRP A 17 -9.79 -4.12 5.08
N GLU A 18 -10.06 -5.39 5.41
CA GLU A 18 -9.13 -6.48 5.14
C GLU A 18 -8.97 -6.73 3.63
N ASN A 19 -9.92 -6.29 2.80
CA ASN A 19 -9.86 -6.38 1.34
C ASN A 19 -9.16 -5.17 0.70
N VAL A 20 -8.73 -4.18 1.49
CA VAL A 20 -8.04 -2.99 0.97
C VAL A 20 -6.68 -3.41 0.42
N ALA A 21 -6.33 -2.87 -0.74
CA ALA A 21 -5.06 -3.16 -1.41
C ALA A 21 -3.89 -2.76 -0.50
N ASP A 22 -2.88 -3.63 -0.41
CA ASP A 22 -1.62 -3.27 0.22
C ASP A 22 -0.93 -2.21 -0.64
N LEU A 23 -0.36 -1.19 0.00
CA LEU A 23 0.41 -0.14 -0.65
C LEU A 23 1.87 -0.17 -0.20
N ARG A 24 2.79 0.12 -1.12
CA ARG A 24 4.21 0.34 -0.84
C ARG A 24 4.65 1.62 -1.51
N VAL A 25 5.38 2.44 -0.76
CA VAL A 25 5.93 3.70 -1.24
C VAL A 25 7.45 3.62 -1.16
N PHE A 26 8.12 3.86 -2.29
CA PHE A 26 9.56 4.02 -2.35
C PHE A 26 9.87 5.46 -2.68
N ARG A 27 10.89 6.01 -2.03
CA ARG A 27 11.39 7.37 -2.27
C ARG A 27 12.86 7.31 -2.58
N THR A 28 13.30 8.14 -3.50
CA THR A 28 14.70 8.37 -3.82
C THR A 28 14.89 9.80 -4.28
N THR A 29 16.14 10.23 -4.39
CA THR A 29 16.46 11.51 -5.01
C THR A 29 16.28 11.43 -6.53
N ALA A 30 16.08 12.58 -7.18
CA ALA A 30 16.03 12.67 -8.64
C ALA A 30 17.34 12.18 -9.31
N ALA A 31 18.49 12.39 -8.65
CA ALA A 31 19.78 11.91 -9.14
C ALA A 31 19.88 10.37 -9.19
N GLU A 32 19.09 9.67 -8.38
CA GLU A 32 19.09 8.21 -8.27
C GLU A 32 17.81 7.60 -8.85
N TRP A 33 17.17 8.27 -9.82
CA TRP A 33 15.92 7.84 -10.44
C TRP A 33 15.97 6.41 -11.00
N GLU A 34 17.15 5.94 -11.43
CA GLU A 34 17.35 4.61 -12.00
C GLU A 34 16.95 3.47 -11.04
N LYS A 35 16.98 3.71 -9.72
CA LYS A 35 16.48 2.77 -8.70
C LYS A 35 15.02 2.36 -8.96
N LEU A 36 14.23 3.23 -9.61
CA LEU A 36 12.84 2.95 -10.01
C LEU A 36 12.73 1.71 -10.91
N ILE A 37 13.71 1.48 -11.79
CA ILE A 37 13.71 0.34 -12.72
C ILE A 37 13.84 -0.96 -11.92
N SER A 38 14.79 -1.00 -11.00
CA SER A 38 15.01 -2.14 -10.10
C SER A 38 13.77 -2.41 -9.24
N TRP A 39 13.21 -1.37 -8.61
CA TRP A 39 11.99 -1.50 -7.81
C TRP A 39 10.81 -2.03 -8.62
N ARG A 40 10.61 -1.51 -9.84
CA ARG A 40 9.53 -1.97 -10.72
C ARG A 40 9.67 -3.45 -11.03
N ASN A 41 10.88 -3.92 -11.33
CA ASN A 41 11.13 -5.32 -11.61
C ASN A 41 10.86 -6.20 -10.38
N ASP A 42 11.35 -5.82 -9.21
CA ASP A 42 11.17 -6.58 -7.98
C ASP A 42 9.71 -6.63 -7.51
N MET A 43 9.03 -5.48 -7.57
CA MET A 43 7.61 -5.38 -7.24
C MET A 43 6.76 -6.21 -8.20
N ARG A 44 7.02 -6.12 -9.52
CA ARG A 44 6.30 -6.90 -10.52
C ARG A 44 6.45 -8.41 -10.28
N LYS A 45 7.66 -8.91 -9.98
CA LYS A 45 7.91 -10.32 -9.64
C LYS A 45 7.08 -10.79 -8.44
N ARG A 46 6.79 -9.89 -7.51
CA ARG A 46 6.04 -10.17 -6.28
C ARG A 46 4.53 -9.89 -6.41
N GLY A 47 4.04 -9.67 -7.62
CA GLY A 47 2.62 -9.42 -7.90
C GLY A 47 2.13 -8.01 -7.54
N TRP A 48 3.05 -7.06 -7.34
CA TRP A 48 2.71 -5.66 -7.11
C TRP A 48 2.66 -4.90 -8.43
N LYS A 49 1.72 -3.96 -8.53
CA LYS A 49 1.55 -3.07 -9.69
C LYS A 49 2.02 -1.67 -9.34
N LEU A 50 2.80 -1.06 -10.23
CA LEU A 50 3.13 0.36 -10.11
C LEU A 50 1.88 1.18 -10.41
N LEU A 51 1.41 1.95 -9.43
CA LEU A 51 0.18 2.75 -9.54
C LEU A 51 0.48 4.18 -9.96
N LYS A 52 1.51 4.78 -9.38
CA LYS A 52 1.87 6.17 -9.64
C LYS A 52 3.36 6.40 -9.41
N VAL A 53 3.94 7.25 -10.26
CA VAL A 53 5.24 7.86 -10.02
C VAL A 53 5.01 9.36 -9.91
N ILE A 54 5.60 9.97 -8.90
CA ILE A 54 5.67 11.42 -8.74
C ILE A 54 7.15 11.77 -8.84
N SER A 55 7.48 12.69 -9.73
CA SER A 55 8.84 13.18 -9.92
C SER A 55 8.80 14.68 -9.72
N GLU A 56 9.51 15.15 -8.70
CA GLU A 56 9.77 16.56 -8.44
C GLU A 56 11.26 16.84 -8.69
N GLU A 57 11.69 18.09 -8.57
CA GLU A 57 13.08 18.50 -8.88
C GLU A 57 14.12 17.74 -8.05
N THR A 58 13.79 17.37 -6.81
CA THR A 58 14.74 16.73 -5.88
C THR A 58 14.38 15.29 -5.52
N GLU A 59 13.12 14.88 -5.68
CA GLU A 59 12.65 13.56 -5.28
C GLU A 59 11.85 12.83 -6.35
N VAL A 60 11.96 11.49 -6.31
CA VAL A 60 11.14 10.56 -7.08
C VAL A 60 10.46 9.63 -6.09
N VAL A 61 9.14 9.56 -6.19
CA VAL A 61 8.28 8.73 -5.35
C VAL A 61 7.55 7.72 -6.22
N ALA A 62 7.67 6.43 -5.90
CA ALA A 62 6.96 5.35 -6.58
C ALA A 62 5.97 4.68 -5.63
N ILE A 63 4.70 4.67 -6.04
CA ILE A 63 3.60 4.05 -5.30
C ILE A 63 3.20 2.76 -5.99
N PHE A 64 3.29 1.66 -5.26
CA PHE A 64 2.88 0.33 -5.70
C PHE A 64 1.67 -0.14 -4.92
N GLY A 65 0.80 -0.88 -5.58
CA GLY A 65 -0.36 -1.52 -4.97
C GLY A 65 -0.43 -2.99 -5.28
N ARG A 66 -0.93 -3.77 -4.32
CA ARG A 66 -1.30 -5.17 -4.51
C ARG A 66 -2.67 -5.40 -3.91
N THR A 67 -3.61 -5.85 -4.73
CA THR A 67 -4.90 -6.31 -4.24
C THR A 67 -4.70 -7.61 -3.49
N LYS A 68 -5.20 -7.70 -2.26
CA LYS A 68 -5.31 -8.99 -1.57
C LYS A 68 -6.32 -9.82 -2.33
N THR A 69 -5.85 -10.85 -3.03
CA THR A 69 -6.75 -11.88 -3.55
C THR A 69 -7.40 -12.55 -2.34
N LYS A 70 -8.73 -12.52 -2.27
CA LYS A 70 -9.46 -13.43 -1.39
C LYS A 70 -9.04 -14.84 -1.81
N GLU A 71 -8.32 -15.55 -0.95
CA GLU A 71 -8.28 -17.01 -1.03
C GLU A 71 -9.70 -17.57 -0.87
#